data_AF-A0A0J8BG07-F1
#
_entry.id   AF-A0A0J8BG07-F1
#
_cell.length_a   1.000
_cell.length_b   1.000
_cell.length_c   1.000
_cell.angle_alpha   90.00
_cell.angle_beta   90.00
_cell.angle_gamma   90.00
#
_symmetry.space_group_name_H-M   'P 1'
#
loop_
_entity.id
_entity.type
_entity.pdbx_description
1 polymer ?
#
loop_
_entity_poly.entity_id
_entity_poly.type
_entity_poly.pdbx_seq_one_letter_code
_entity_poly.pdbx_strand_id
1 'polypeptide(L)' 'MIKMAVFARELGVPIVMQGGFTVNTTLAHYWRDNGLLLHIHRAMHAVIDRQKNHGVHFRVLAKALRLSGGDHIHSGTVV' A
#
# COMPACT_ATOMS: atom_id res chain seq x y z
N MET A 1 2.71 11.91 7.82
CA MET A 1 1.87 10.73 7.57
C MET A 1 1.16 10.24 8.85
N ILE A 2 1.87 9.99 9.96
CA ILE A 2 1.23 9.55 11.23
C ILE A 2 0.18 10.54 11.78
N LYS A 3 0.37 11.86 11.65
CA LYS A 3 -0.67 12.83 12.09
C LYS A 3 -2.03 12.61 11.44
N MET A 4 -2.05 12.35 10.13
CA MET A 4 -3.30 12.05 9.40
C MET A 4 -3.87 10.69 9.81
N ALA A 5 -2.99 9.75 10.19
CA ALA A 5 -3.37 8.44 10.68
C ALA A 5 -4.07 8.47 12.03
N VAL A 6 -3.52 9.24 12.97
CA VAL A 6 -4.12 9.50 14.27
C VAL A 6 -5.47 10.19 14.10
N PHE A 7 -5.55 11.21 13.24
CA PHE A 7 -6.79 11.91 12.98
C PHE A 7 -7.88 11.01 12.40
N ALA A 8 -7.54 10.14 11.43
CA ALA A 8 -8.48 9.16 10.88
C ALA A 8 -9.00 8.19 11.97
N ARG A 9 -8.12 7.72 12.85
CA ARG A 9 -8.49 6.89 14.01
C ARG A 9 -9.46 7.62 14.94
N GLU A 10 -9.18 8.88 15.26
CA GLU A 10 -10.03 9.71 16.14
C GLU A 10 -11.40 9.97 15.53
N LEU A 11 -11.50 10.07 14.21
CA LEU A 11 -12.77 10.14 13.49
C LEU A 11 -13.52 8.80 13.43
N GLY A 12 -12.89 7.69 13.82
CA GLY A 12 -13.51 6.36 13.79
C GLY A 12 -13.77 5.82 12.38
N VAL A 13 -13.06 6.30 11.35
CA VAL A 13 -13.23 5.76 9.98
C VAL A 13 -12.64 4.34 9.90
N PRO A 14 -13.18 3.44 9.06
CA PRO A 14 -12.74 2.04 9.06
C PRO A 14 -11.49 1.78 8.21
N ILE A 15 -11.16 2.68 7.27
CA ILE A 15 -10.14 2.46 6.25
C ILE A 15 -9.42 3.76 5.87
N VAL A 16 -8.15 3.63 5.52
CA VAL A 16 -7.30 4.70 5.00
C VAL A 16 -6.52 4.24 3.78
N MET A 17 -5.98 5.18 2.99
CA MET A 17 -5.14 4.84 1.84
C MET A 17 -3.76 5.49 1.89
N GLN A 18 -2.76 4.80 1.36
CA GLN A 18 -1.42 5.36 1.15
C GLN A 18 -0.82 4.92 -0.20
N GLY A 19 0.21 5.64 -0.65
CA GLY A 19 0.88 5.39 -1.93
C GLY A 19 2.38 5.15 -1.75
N GLY A 20 2.89 4.12 -2.43
CA GLY A 20 4.33 3.82 -2.47
C GLY A 20 4.85 2.92 -1.34
N PHE A 21 6.10 2.46 -1.50
CA PHE A 21 6.72 1.46 -0.63
C PHE A 21 7.51 2.04 0.55
N THR A 22 8.05 3.26 0.42
CA THR A 22 9.05 3.82 1.35
C THR A 22 8.57 3.94 2.79
N VAL A 23 7.27 4.11 2.99
CA VAL A 23 6.69 4.39 4.32
C VAL A 23 5.63 3.35 4.72
N ASN A 24 5.51 2.28 3.93
CA ASN A 24 4.42 1.31 4.06
C ASN A 24 4.50 0.50 5.35
N THR A 25 5.68 -0.01 5.71
CA THR A 25 5.86 -0.90 6.86
C THR A 25 5.52 -0.20 8.19
N THR A 26 6.03 1.01 8.40
CA THR A 26 5.72 1.79 9.61
C THR A 26 4.22 2.02 9.77
N LEU A 27 3.54 2.33 8.67
CA LEU A 27 2.09 2.49 8.68
C LEU A 27 1.36 1.19 8.94
N ALA A 28 1.72 0.12 8.25
CA ALA A 28 1.07 -1.17 8.41
C ALA A 28 1.09 -1.63 9.88
N HIS A 29 2.19 -1.40 10.61
CA HIS A 29 2.25 -1.62 12.05
C HIS A 29 1.28 -0.72 12.82
N TYR A 30 1.34 0.60 12.59
CA TYR A 30 0.44 1.55 13.25
C TYR A 30 -1.04 1.19 13.04
N TRP A 31 -1.45 0.88 11.82
CA TRP A 31 -2.85 0.59 11.52
C TRP A 31 -3.32 -0.73 12.12
N ARG A 32 -2.47 -1.76 12.13
CA ARG A 32 -2.76 -3.02 12.83
C ARG A 32 -3.02 -2.78 14.32
N ASP A 33 -2.18 -1.98 14.97
CA ASP A 33 -2.31 -1.69 16.40
C ASP A 33 -3.50 -0.78 16.73
N ASN A 34 -4.07 -0.10 15.73
CA ASN A 34 -5.18 0.85 15.89
C ASN A 34 -6.48 0.38 15.19
N GLY A 35 -6.54 -0.87 14.72
CA GLY A 35 -7.76 -1.46 14.15
C GLY A 35 -8.22 -0.84 12.83
N LEU A 36 -7.30 -0.31 12.03
CA LEU A 36 -7.61 0.37 10.76
C LEU A 36 -7.22 -0.48 9.56
N LEU A 37 -8.10 -0.53 8.55
CA LEU A 37 -7.80 -1.16 7.27
C LEU A 37 -6.90 -0.26 6.42
N LEU A 38 -5.98 -0.87 5.67
CA LEU A 38 -5.00 -0.18 4.84
C LEU A 38 -5.15 -0.53 3.35
N HIS A 39 -5.64 0.43 2.56
CA HIS A 39 -5.64 0.37 1.10
C HIS A 39 -4.35 0.93 0.50
N ILE A 40 -3.71 0.18 -0.39
CA ILE A 40 -2.47 0.59 -1.04
C ILE A 40 -2.70 0.95 -2.49
N HIS A 41 -2.43 2.20 -2.82
CA HIS A 41 -2.29 2.63 -4.21
C HIS A 41 -0.88 2.36 -4.72
N ARG A 42 -0.77 1.67 -5.85
CA ARG A 42 0.52 1.30 -6.48
C ARG A 42 1.14 2.44 -7.30
N ALA A 43 1.04 3.69 -6.86
CA ALA A 43 1.57 4.83 -7.62
C ALA A 43 3.05 4.59 -8.01
N MET A 44 3.44 4.99 -9.22
CA MET A 44 4.76 4.76 -9.84
C MET A 44 5.12 3.31 -10.22
N HIS A 45 4.30 2.29 -9.95
CA HIS A 45 4.67 0.90 -10.26
C HIS A 45 5.03 0.68 -11.74
N ALA A 46 4.28 1.30 -12.66
CA ALA A 46 4.48 1.20 -14.10
C ALA A 46 5.80 1.79 -14.60
N VAL A 47 6.51 2.58 -13.79
CA VAL A 47 7.85 3.06 -14.11
C VAL A 47 8.85 1.89 -14.12
N ILE A 48 8.62 0.88 -13.27
CA ILE A 48 9.54 -0.23 -13.06
C ILE A 48 9.02 -1.59 -13.52
N ASP A 49 7.71 -1.75 -13.76
CA ASP A 49 7.12 -3.06 -14.07
C ASP A 49 6.48 -3.19 -15.46
N ARG A 50 6.53 -2.13 -16.28
CA ARG A 50 5.87 -2.08 -17.60
C ARG A 50 6.67 -2.75 -18.72
N GLN A 51 7.99 -2.55 -18.75
CA GLN A 51 8.82 -3.00 -19.87
C GLN A 51 9.21 -4.47 -19.69
N LYS A 52 9.06 -5.27 -20.75
CA LYS A 52 9.32 -6.72 -20.69
C LYS A 52 10.81 -7.06 -20.55
N ASN A 53 11.67 -6.24 -21.13
CA ASN A 53 13.11 -6.48 -21.23
C ASN A 53 13.92 -5.91 -20.04
N HIS A 54 13.34 -5.03 -19.24
CA HIS A 54 14.02 -4.42 -18.10
C HIS A 54 13.01 -3.95 -17.05
N GLY A 55 13.28 -4.26 -15.78
CA GLY A 55 12.43 -3.87 -14.67
C GLY A 55 12.17 -4.99 -13.67
N VAL A 56 11.15 -4.80 -12.83
CA VAL A 56 10.68 -5.75 -11.81
C VAL A 56 9.23 -6.06 -12.09
N HIS A 57 8.92 -7.28 -12.51
CA HIS A 57 7.53 -7.66 -12.79
C HIS A 57 6.63 -7.46 -11.55
N PHE A 58 5.43 -6.90 -11.74
CA PHE A 58 4.48 -6.53 -10.67
C PHE A 58 4.25 -7.64 -9.62
N ARG A 59 4.25 -8.91 -10.04
CA ARG A 59 4.17 -10.07 -9.13
C ARG A 59 5.17 -10.03 -7.96
N VAL A 60 6.36 -9.47 -8.15
CA VAL A 60 7.38 -9.33 -7.11
C VAL A 60 7.00 -8.19 -6.17
N LEU A 61 6.55 -7.05 -6.71
CA LEU A 61 6.06 -5.92 -5.93
C LEU A 61 4.84 -6.28 -5.08
N ALA A 62 3.94 -7.11 -5.60
CA ALA A 62 2.78 -7.62 -4.86
C ALA A 62 3.20 -8.50 -3.66
N LYS A 63 4.22 -9.35 -3.83
CA LYS A 63 4.80 -10.14 -2.72
C LYS A 63 5.47 -9.23 -1.68
N ALA A 64 6.27 -8.27 -2.14
CA ALA A 64 6.92 -7.30 -1.27
C ALA A 64 5.89 -6.51 -0.45
N LEU A 65 4.79 -6.08 -1.10
CA LEU A 65 3.72 -5.39 -0.39
C LEU A 65 3.07 -6.29 0.66
N ARG A 66 2.75 -7.54 0.31
CA ARG A 66 2.14 -8.49 1.25
C ARG A 66 3.02 -8.75 2.48
N LEU A 67 4.33 -8.71 2.33
CA LEU A 67 5.26 -8.81 3.46
C LEU A 67 5.33 -7.51 4.27
N SER A 68 5.39 -6.35 3.60
CA SER A 68 5.46 -5.04 4.28
C SER A 68 4.14 -4.64 4.96
N GLY A 69 3.01 -5.23 4.57
CA GLY A 69 1.69 -5.06 5.17
C GLY A 69 0.75 -4.14 4.38
N GLY A 70 -0.49 -4.58 4.22
CA GLY A 70 -1.55 -3.87 3.50
C GLY A 70 -2.70 -4.82 3.20
N ASP A 71 -3.93 -4.33 3.29
CA ASP A 71 -5.12 -5.16 3.15
C ASP A 71 -5.59 -5.23 1.69
N HIS A 72 -5.48 -4.11 0.96
CA HIS A 72 -5.82 -4.03 -0.46
C HIS A 72 -4.68 -3.46 -1.31
N ILE A 73 -4.57 -3.93 -2.56
CA ILE A 73 -3.69 -3.37 -3.59
C ILE A 73 -4.42 -3.42 -4.93
N HIS A 74 -4.29 -2.36 -5.74
CA HIS A 74 -4.75 -2.41 -7.13
C HIS A 74 -3.97 -3.48 -7.91
N SER A 75 -4.66 -4.44 -8.52
CA SER A 75 -4.04 -5.57 -9.23
C SER A 75 -4.17 -5.49 -10.77
N GLY A 76 -5.00 -4.59 -11.31
CA GLY A 76 -5.28 -4.46 -12.74
C GLY A 76 -6.64 -5.04 -13.12
N THR A 77 -7.24 -4.53 -14.20
CA THR A 77 -8.61 -4.88 -14.64
C THR A 77 -8.66 -5.85 -15.81
N VAL A 78 -7.53 -6.06 -16.51
CA VAL A 78 -7.42 -6.81 -17.76
C VAL A 78 -8.15 -6.18 -18.95
N VAL A 79 -9.44 -5.85 -18.78
CA VAL A 79 -10.32 -5.18 -19.77
C VAL A 79 -10.01 -3.70 -19.93
#